data_AF-A0A2M9Q5K9-F1
#
_entry.id   AF-A0A2M9Q5K9-F1
#
_cell.length_a   1.000
_cell.length_b   1.000
_cell.length_c   1.000
_cell.angle_alpha   90.00
_cell.angle_beta   90.00
_cell.angle_gamma   90.00
#
_symmetry.space_group_name_H-M   'P 1'
#
loop_
_entity.id
_entity.type
_entity.pdbx_description
1 polymer ?
#
loop_
_entity_poly.entity_id
_entity_poly.type
_entity_poly.pdbx_seq_one_letter_code
_entity_poly.pdbx_strand_id
1 'polypeptide(L)'
;MVFKLVLKHIFKAETEEEKLKASVIYGWSLVAVAVISFFLIGIVNNSIAELFALLLLVVIILFMTRYNSVKPLLGAASAGISVVAFTAVLESFFSRRNDSSATMGAIFGVIIVLGLMIIKNGILSLYYLSRETYRFYNYKMKSTSLEKTI
;
A
#
# COMPACT_ATOMS: atom_id res chain seq x y z
N MET A 1 -5.58 1.75 13.63
CA MET A 1 -6.81 2.28 14.27
C MET A 1 -8.02 2.17 13.33
N VAL A 2 -7.93 2.65 12.09
CA VAL A 2 -9.00 2.55 11.06
C VAL A 2 -9.40 1.10 10.72
N PHE A 3 -8.43 0.20 10.56
CA PHE A 3 -8.72 -1.21 10.24
C PHE A 3 -9.51 -1.96 11.33
N LYS A 4 -9.25 -1.67 12.61
CA LYS A 4 -10.03 -2.23 13.73
C LYS A 4 -11.48 -1.71 13.73
N LEU A 5 -11.70 -0.47 13.30
CA LEU A 5 -13.05 0.09 13.16
C LEU A 5 -13.82 -0.56 12.00
N VAL A 6 -13.16 -0.78 10.86
CA VAL A 6 -13.72 -1.49 9.70
C VAL A 6 -14.12 -2.92 10.07
N LEU A 7 -13.22 -3.68 10.72
CA LEU A 7 -13.52 -5.05 11.13
C LEU A 7 -14.70 -5.12 12.12
N LYS A 8 -14.76 -4.19 13.07
CA LYS A 8 -15.80 -4.19 14.11
C LYS A 8 -17.16 -3.71 13.60
N HIS A 9 -17.21 -2.66 12.78
CA HIS A 9 -18.48 -2.05 12.35
C HIS A 9 -19.02 -2.63 11.04
N ILE A 10 -18.16 -2.98 10.09
CA ILE A 10 -18.60 -3.45 8.76
C ILE A 10 -18.75 -4.96 8.76
N PHE A 11 -17.79 -5.68 9.34
CA PHE A 11 -17.78 -7.14 9.29
C PHE A 11 -18.40 -7.83 10.52
N LYS A 12 -18.76 -7.08 11.57
CA LYS A 12 -19.32 -7.60 12.84
C LYS A 12 -18.55 -8.82 13.37
N ALA A 13 -17.23 -8.86 13.18
CA ALA A 13 -16.42 -10.02 13.53
C ALA A 13 -16.14 -10.02 15.03
N GLU A 14 -16.77 -10.94 15.76
CA GLU A 14 -16.61 -11.07 17.21
C GLU A 14 -15.51 -12.08 17.56
N THR A 15 -15.38 -13.15 16.77
CA THR A 15 -14.37 -14.20 16.96
C THR A 15 -13.05 -13.89 16.23
N GLU A 16 -11.93 -14.44 16.71
CA GLU A 16 -10.61 -14.26 16.06
C GLU A 16 -10.57 -14.84 14.65
N GLU A 17 -11.34 -15.90 14.38
CA GLU A 17 -11.46 -16.51 13.06
C GLU A 17 -12.19 -15.60 12.07
N GLU A 18 -13.32 -15.01 12.48
CA GLU A 18 -14.06 -14.05 11.66
C GLU A 18 -13.24 -12.80 11.37
N LYS A 19 -12.46 -12.32 12.35
CA LYS A 19 -11.55 -11.19 12.16
C LYS A 19 -10.48 -11.52 11.12
N LEU A 20 -9.91 -12.73 11.17
CA LEU A 20 -8.91 -13.18 10.20
C LEU A 20 -9.52 -13.33 8.79
N LYS A 21 -10.71 -13.91 8.67
CA LYS A 21 -11.44 -14.06 7.41
C LYS A 21 -11.78 -12.69 6.79
N ALA A 22 -12.36 -11.79 7.57
CA ALA A 22 -12.68 -10.43 7.14
C ALA A 22 -11.42 -9.64 6.76
N SER A 23 -10.33 -9.83 7.50
CA SER A 23 -9.02 -9.26 7.19
C SER A 23 -8.52 -9.70 5.81
N VAL A 24 -8.52 -11.00 5.52
CA VAL A 24 -8.09 -11.54 4.23
C VAL A 24 -8.98 -11.05 3.08
N ILE A 25 -10.32 -11.11 3.25
CA ILE A 25 -11.28 -10.65 2.24
C ILE A 25 -11.08 -9.16 1.94
N TYR A 26 -10.96 -8.32 2.96
CA TYR A 26 -10.71 -6.89 2.79
C TYR A 26 -9.37 -6.59 2.10
N GLY A 27 -8.35 -7.42 2.31
CA GLY A 27 -7.05 -7.22 1.66
C GLY A 27 -7.08 -7.55 0.18
N TRP A 28 -7.64 -8.70 -0.17
CA TRP A 28 -7.78 -9.11 -1.57
C TRP A 28 -8.79 -8.25 -2.33
N SER A 29 -9.82 -7.71 -1.68
CA SER A 29 -10.73 -6.76 -2.32
C SER A 29 -10.02 -5.46 -2.68
N LEU A 30 -9.15 -4.92 -1.81
CA LEU A 30 -8.33 -3.75 -2.14
C LEU A 30 -7.40 -4.03 -3.33
N VAL A 31 -6.75 -5.21 -3.37
CA VAL A 31 -5.91 -5.61 -4.50
C VAL A 31 -6.74 -5.69 -5.78
N ALA A 32 -7.92 -6.32 -5.74
CA ALA A 32 -8.80 -6.44 -6.90
C ALA A 32 -9.25 -5.07 -7.43
N VAL A 33 -9.68 -4.17 -6.55
CA VAL A 33 -10.08 -2.81 -6.93
C VAL A 33 -8.91 -2.04 -7.53
N ALA A 34 -7.70 -2.16 -6.97
CA ALA A 34 -6.51 -1.52 -7.53
C ALA A 34 -6.21 -2.02 -8.96
N VAL A 35 -6.24 -3.34 -9.17
CA VAL A 35 -6.00 -3.94 -10.49
C VAL A 35 -7.06 -3.50 -11.50
N ILE A 36 -8.34 -3.57 -11.15
CA ILE A 36 -9.45 -3.15 -12.02
C ILE A 36 -9.32 -1.66 -12.37
N SER A 37 -9.05 -0.81 -11.39
CA SER A 37 -8.89 0.63 -11.61
C SER A 37 -7.72 0.92 -12.54
N PHE A 38 -6.58 0.23 -12.36
CA PHE A 38 -5.42 0.37 -13.24
C PHE A 38 -5.74 0.03 -14.69
N PHE A 39 -6.45 -1.08 -14.94
CA PHE A 39 -6.87 -1.45 -16.30
C PHE A 39 -7.87 -0.45 -16.89
N LEU A 40 -8.84 0.03 -16.09
CA LEU A 40 -9.87 0.94 -16.58
C LEU A 40 -9.29 2.31 -16.97
N ILE A 41 -8.26 2.82 -16.28
CA ILE A 41 -7.58 4.07 -16.64
C ILE A 41 -7.11 4.06 -18.10
N GLY A 42 -6.65 2.92 -18.62
CA GLY A 42 -6.15 2.80 -20.00
C GLY A 42 -7.24 2.65 -21.06
N ILE A 43 -8.49 2.41 -20.68
CA ILE A 43 -9.59 2.07 -21.60
C ILE A 43 -10.62 3.19 -21.68
N VAL A 44 -10.86 3.90 -20.58
CA VAL A 44 -11.93 4.89 -20.47
C VAL A 44 -11.48 6.29 -20.91
N ASN A 45 -12.46 7.16 -21.19
CA ASN A 45 -12.21 8.56 -21.53
C ASN A 45 -11.58 9.35 -20.36
N ASN A 46 -10.87 10.43 -20.68
CA ASN A 46 -10.07 11.22 -19.73
C ASN A 46 -10.78 11.57 -18.40
N SER A 47 -12.01 12.07 -18.43
CA SER A 47 -12.72 12.44 -17.18
C SER A 47 -13.06 11.25 -16.28
N ILE A 48 -13.30 10.08 -16.86
CA ILE A 48 -13.56 8.84 -16.10
C ILE A 48 -12.23 8.24 -15.62
N ALA A 49 -11.17 8.38 -16.42
CA ALA A 49 -9.82 7.91 -16.07
C ALA A 49 -9.27 8.64 -14.86
N GLU A 50 -9.51 9.95 -14.73
CA GLU A 50 -9.15 10.75 -13.54
C GLU A 50 -9.82 10.21 -12.28
N LEU A 51 -11.09 9.81 -12.36
CA LEU A 51 -11.83 9.24 -11.23
C LEU A 51 -11.23 7.88 -10.81
N PHE A 52 -10.88 7.03 -11.77
CA PHE A 52 -10.19 5.76 -11.48
C PHE A 52 -8.76 5.97 -10.96
N ALA A 53 -8.05 6.99 -11.43
CA ALA A 53 -6.73 7.34 -10.90
C ALA A 53 -6.81 7.79 -9.43
N LEU A 54 -7.82 8.60 -9.09
CA LEU A 54 -8.06 9.01 -7.71
C LEU A 54 -8.47 7.81 -6.84
N LEU A 55 -9.35 6.94 -7.33
CA LEU A 55 -9.75 5.71 -6.65
C LEU A 55 -8.53 4.81 -6.39
N LEU A 56 -7.67 4.63 -7.40
CA LEU A 56 -6.44 3.85 -7.31
C LEU A 56 -5.52 4.40 -6.21
N LEU A 57 -5.33 5.72 -6.17
CA LEU A 57 -4.52 6.38 -5.15
C LEU A 57 -5.07 6.16 -3.74
N VAL A 58 -6.38 6.31 -3.55
CA VAL A 58 -7.04 6.07 -2.25
C VAL A 58 -6.88 4.61 -1.80
N VAL A 59 -7.08 3.66 -2.71
CA VAL A 59 -6.95 2.22 -2.42
C VAL A 59 -5.51 1.85 -2.03
N ILE A 60 -4.51 2.40 -2.74
CA ILE A 60 -3.09 2.21 -2.43
C ILE A 60 -2.76 2.73 -1.03
N ILE A 61 -3.24 3.93 -0.68
CA ILE A 61 -3.02 4.51 0.66
C ILE A 61 -3.68 3.65 1.74
N LEU A 62 -4.93 3.21 1.54
CA LEU A 62 -5.63 2.34 2.50
C LEU A 62 -4.91 1.00 2.68
N PHE A 63 -4.41 0.42 1.59
CA PHE A 63 -3.66 -0.83 1.62
C PHE A 63 -2.36 -0.71 2.43
N MET A 64 -1.61 0.38 2.24
CA MET A 64 -0.37 0.63 2.97
C MET A 64 -0.58 0.96 4.45
N THR A 65 -1.59 1.78 4.74
CA THR A 65 -1.86 2.26 6.11
C THR A 65 -2.43 1.16 7.01
N ARG A 66 -3.06 0.13 6.43
CA ARG A 66 -3.57 -1.04 7.16
C ARG A 66 -2.52 -1.71 8.06
N TYR A 67 -1.29 -1.85 7.58
CA TYR A 67 -0.20 -2.52 8.30
C TYR A 67 0.84 -1.56 8.91
N ASN A 68 0.81 -0.26 8.55
CA ASN A 68 1.75 0.76 9.04
C ASN A 68 1.11 1.68 10.10
N SER A 69 0.83 1.18 11.30
CA SER A 69 0.23 2.01 12.37
C SER A 69 1.24 2.77 13.26
N VAL A 70 2.56 2.53 13.17
CA VAL A 70 3.57 3.16 14.07
C VAL A 70 4.78 3.76 13.32
N LYS A 71 5.00 3.39 12.06
CA LYS A 71 6.11 3.88 11.22
C LYS A 71 5.94 5.25 10.52
N PRO A 72 4.77 5.94 10.45
CA PRO A 72 4.65 7.16 9.66
C PRO A 72 5.64 8.26 10.02
N LEU A 73 5.96 8.44 11.31
CA LEU A 73 6.81 9.53 11.78
C LEU A 73 8.30 9.28 11.45
N LEU A 74 8.81 8.08 11.75
CA LEU A 74 10.18 7.67 11.41
C LEU A 74 10.37 7.47 9.90
N GLY A 75 9.31 7.01 9.20
CA GLY A 75 9.27 6.90 7.75
C GLY A 75 9.33 8.27 7.09
N ALA A 76 8.56 9.25 7.57
CA ALA A 76 8.59 10.63 7.08
C ALA A 76 9.94 11.31 7.35
N ALA A 77 10.54 11.09 8.52
CA ALA A 77 11.89 11.59 8.84
C ALA A 77 12.96 10.95 7.93
N SER A 78 12.91 9.63 7.73
CA SER A 78 13.82 8.95 6.79
C SER A 78 13.60 9.36 5.33
N ALA A 79 12.36 9.67 4.97
CA ALA A 79 11.99 10.15 3.64
C ALA A 79 12.54 11.54 3.41
N GLY A 80 12.40 12.45 4.38
CA GLY A 80 12.97 13.78 4.34
C GLY A 80 14.49 13.75 4.17
N ILE A 81 15.19 12.93 4.97
CA ILE A 81 16.65 12.75 4.86
C ILE A 81 17.03 12.15 3.50
N SER A 82 16.29 11.16 3.01
CA SER A 82 16.55 10.52 1.71
C SER A 82 16.30 11.47 0.55
N VAL A 83 15.24 12.28 0.63
CA VAL A 83 14.93 13.32 -0.34
C VAL A 83 16.08 14.30 -0.41
N VAL A 84 16.53 14.84 0.73
CA VAL A 84 17.66 15.78 0.84
C VAL A 84 18.96 15.19 0.26
N ALA A 85 19.26 13.92 0.58
CA ALA A 85 20.44 13.24 0.06
C ALA A 85 20.36 13.02 -1.47
N PHE A 86 19.21 12.59 -1.99
CA PHE A 86 19.01 12.40 -3.43
C PHE A 86 18.97 13.74 -4.18
N THR A 87 18.46 14.80 -3.56
CA THR A 87 18.51 16.17 -4.12
C THR A 87 19.95 16.57 -4.34
N ALA A 88 20.78 16.47 -3.30
CA ALA A 88 22.19 16.87 -3.36
C ALA A 88 22.97 16.07 -4.42
N VAL A 89 22.71 14.78 -4.55
CA VAL A 89 23.34 13.93 -5.57
C VAL A 89 22.90 14.36 -6.98
N LEU A 90 21.59 14.53 -7.21
CA LEU A 90 21.08 14.90 -8.54
C LEU A 90 21.47 16.34 -8.92
N GLU A 91 21.47 17.26 -7.97
CA GLU A 91 21.93 18.64 -8.16
C GLU A 91 23.42 18.65 -8.54
N SER A 92 24.27 17.83 -7.92
CA SER A 92 25.68 17.67 -8.34
C SER A 92 25.84 17.09 -9.75
N PHE A 93 24.88 16.29 -10.23
CA PHE A 93 24.89 15.73 -11.59
C PHE A 93 24.37 16.71 -12.63
N PHE A 94 23.37 17.54 -12.28
CA PHE A 94 22.70 18.47 -13.20
C PHE A 94 23.29 19.90 -13.20
N SER A 95 23.91 20.36 -12.11
CA SER A 95 24.50 21.69 -11.98
C SER A 95 25.67 21.95 -12.92
N ARG A 96 26.31 20.90 -13.47
CA ARG A 96 27.32 21.03 -14.52
C ARG A 96 26.78 21.55 -15.86
N ARG A 97 25.46 21.68 -16.04
CA ARG A 97 24.86 21.97 -17.36
C ARG A 97 23.98 23.22 -17.45
N ASN A 98 23.47 23.83 -16.37
CA ASN A 98 22.75 25.12 -16.42
C ASN A 98 22.32 25.60 -15.01
N ASP A 99 22.42 26.91 -14.72
CA ASP A 99 22.03 27.51 -13.41
C ASP A 99 20.53 27.43 -13.07
N SER A 100 19.68 26.99 -14.03
CA SER A 100 18.25 26.71 -13.79
C SER A 100 17.97 25.28 -13.26
N SER A 101 19.00 24.44 -13.08
CA SER A 101 18.82 22.99 -12.84
C SER A 101 18.59 22.58 -11.38
N ALA A 102 18.85 23.46 -10.40
CA ALA A 102 18.76 23.14 -8.97
C ALA A 102 17.34 22.66 -8.58
N THR A 103 16.32 23.36 -9.06
CA THR A 103 14.91 23.04 -8.76
C THR A 103 14.44 21.75 -9.42
N MET A 104 14.93 21.45 -10.64
CA MET A 104 14.55 20.22 -11.36
C MET A 104 15.16 18.96 -10.72
N GLY A 105 16.44 19.00 -10.33
CA GLY A 105 17.09 17.91 -9.60
C GLY A 105 16.33 17.56 -8.31
N ALA A 106 15.77 18.56 -7.65
CA ALA A 106 14.98 18.36 -6.44
C ALA A 106 13.64 17.67 -6.65
N ILE A 107 12.90 18.11 -7.66
CA ILE A 107 11.62 17.50 -8.01
C ILE A 107 11.82 16.04 -8.41
N PHE A 108 12.86 15.73 -9.21
CA PHE A 108 13.19 14.34 -9.56
C PHE A 108 13.59 13.49 -8.35
N GLY A 109 14.41 14.02 -7.45
CA GLY A 109 14.79 13.33 -6.21
C GLY A 109 13.59 12.99 -5.33
N VAL A 110 12.67 13.94 -5.16
CA VAL A 110 11.42 13.73 -4.40
C VAL A 110 10.57 12.63 -5.03
N ILE A 111 10.35 12.66 -6.35
CA ILE A 111 9.52 11.68 -7.05
C ILE A 111 10.10 10.27 -6.92
N ILE A 112 11.42 10.11 -7.06
CA ILE A 112 12.09 8.82 -6.92
C ILE A 112 11.94 8.26 -5.50
N VAL A 113 12.17 9.08 -4.48
CA VAL A 113 12.05 8.64 -3.09
C VAL A 113 10.61 8.26 -2.75
N LEU A 114 9.62 9.06 -3.18
CA LEU A 114 8.21 8.74 -3.02
C LEU A 114 7.84 7.43 -3.73
N GLY A 115 8.30 7.24 -4.97
CA GLY A 115 8.11 6.00 -5.72
C GLY A 115 8.69 4.78 -5.00
N LEU A 116 9.93 4.86 -4.51
CA LEU A 116 10.56 3.79 -3.74
C LEU A 116 9.83 3.48 -2.44
N MET A 117 9.33 4.50 -1.74
CA MET A 117 8.52 4.31 -0.53
C MET A 117 7.19 3.61 -0.82
N ILE A 118 6.51 4.00 -1.89
CA ILE A 118 5.27 3.36 -2.35
C ILE A 118 5.57 1.89 -2.67
N ILE A 119 6.60 1.59 -3.45
CA ILE A 119 6.99 0.21 -3.79
C ILE A 119 7.30 -0.60 -2.53
N LYS A 120 8.16 -0.09 -1.64
CA LYS A 120 8.55 -0.77 -0.39
C LYS A 120 7.35 -1.08 0.51
N ASN A 121 6.47 -0.11 0.72
CA ASN A 121 5.29 -0.29 1.56
C ASN A 121 4.26 -1.21 0.89
N GLY A 122 4.15 -1.18 -0.44
CA GLY A 122 3.32 -2.10 -1.21
C GLY A 122 3.77 -3.55 -1.05
N ILE A 123 5.07 -3.82 -1.22
CA ILE A 123 5.66 -5.16 -1.05
C ILE A 123 5.45 -5.69 0.37
N LEU A 124 5.70 -4.87 1.39
CA LEU A 124 5.47 -5.26 2.78
C LEU A 124 4.00 -5.59 3.06
N SER A 125 3.08 -4.78 2.53
CA SER A 125 1.64 -4.98 2.71
C SER A 125 1.17 -6.26 2.02
N LEU A 126 1.67 -6.54 0.81
CA LEU A 126 1.44 -7.82 0.13
C LEU A 126 2.00 -9.01 0.90
N TYR A 127 3.22 -8.89 1.45
CA TYR A 127 3.83 -9.94 2.26
C TYR A 127 2.97 -10.28 3.50
N TYR A 128 2.47 -9.27 4.22
CA TYR A 128 1.59 -9.49 5.37
C TYR A 128 0.24 -10.08 4.96
N LEU A 129 -0.36 -9.61 3.85
CA LEU A 129 -1.60 -10.18 3.33
C LEU A 129 -1.46 -11.66 2.95
N SER A 130 -0.37 -12.01 2.26
CA SER A 130 -0.06 -13.40 1.90
C SER A 130 0.13 -14.27 3.15
N ARG A 131 0.80 -13.74 4.18
CA ARG A 131 0.98 -14.44 5.46
C ARG A 131 -0.34 -14.64 6.21
N GLU A 132 -1.23 -13.65 6.21
CA GLU A 132 -2.59 -13.77 6.77
C GLU A 132 -3.42 -14.80 6.01
N THR A 133 -3.33 -14.79 4.67
CA THR A 133 -4.01 -15.76 3.80
C THR A 133 -3.53 -17.19 4.07
N TYR A 134 -2.22 -17.40 4.22
CA TYR A 134 -1.65 -18.70 4.57
C TYR A 134 -2.09 -19.17 5.96
N ARG A 135 -2.10 -18.27 6.96
CA ARG A 135 -2.62 -18.58 8.30
C ARG A 135 -4.08 -18.99 8.27
N PHE A 136 -4.91 -18.28 7.50
CA PHE A 136 -6.33 -18.61 7.33
C PHE A 136 -6.52 -20.00 6.71
N TYR A 137 -5.75 -20.33 5.67
CA TYR A 137 -5.83 -21.64 5.02
C TYR A 137 -5.43 -22.79 5.96
N ASN A 138 -4.34 -22.63 6.72
CA ASN A 138 -3.90 -23.62 7.70
C ASN A 138 -4.91 -23.80 8.84
N TYR A 139 -5.55 -22.73 9.29
CA TYR A 139 -6.61 -22.79 10.30
C TYR A 139 -7.82 -23.58 9.79
N LYS A 140 -8.27 -23.28 8.58
CA LYS A 140 -9.37 -23.98 7.93
C LYS A 140 -9.06 -25.48 7.80
N MET A 141 -7.89 -25.85 7.28
CA MET A 141 -7.48 -27.25 7.16
C MET A 141 -7.45 -28.02 8.49
N LYS A 142 -6.94 -27.40 9.56
CA LYS A 142 -6.90 -28.04 10.90
C LYS A 142 -8.28 -28.16 11.54
N SER A 143 -9.19 -27.21 11.33
CA SER A 143 -10.57 -27.33 11.81
C SER A 143 -11.31 -28.47 11.13
N THR A 144 -11.12 -28.62 9.81
CA THR A 144 -11.76 -29.70 9.03
C THR A 144 -11.19 -31.08 9.36
N SER A 145 -9.92 -31.17 9.79
CA SER A 145 -9.38 -32.44 10.30
C SER A 145 -9.99 -32.82 11.65
N LEU A 146 -10.22 -31.86 12.56
CA LEU A 146 -10.81 -32.13 13.86
C LEU A 146 -12.28 -32.57 13.77
N GLU A 147 -13.08 -31.94 12.90
CA GLU A 147 -14.48 -32.37 12.66
C GLU A 147 -14.59 -33.75 12.01
N LYS A 148 -13.61 -34.16 11.20
CA LYS A 148 -13.61 -35.49 10.56
C LYS A 148 -13.09 -36.62 11.46
N THR A 149 -12.60 -36.31 12.65
CA THR A 149 -12.04 -37.30 13.59
C THR A 149 -13.00 -37.59 14.75
N ILE A 150 -14.25 -37.12 14.68
CA ILE A 150 -15.32 -37.41 15.64
C ILE A 150 -16.37 -38.30 14.97
#